data_AF-A0A831PQJ9-F1
#
_entry.id   AF-A0A831PQJ9-F1
#
_cell.length_a   1.000
_cell.length_b   1.000
_cell.length_c   1.000
_cell.angle_alpha   90.00
_cell.angle_beta   90.00
_cell.angle_gamma   90.00
#
_symmetry.space_group_name_H-M   'P 1'
#
loop_
_entity.id
_entity.type
_entity.pdbx_description
1 polymer ?
#
loop_
_entity_poly.entity_id
_entity_poly.type
_entity_poly.pdbx_seq_one_letter_code
_entity_poly.pdbx_strand_id
1 'polypeptide(L)'
;MLTSFNLSDFIKTFVTGRQESLLQPDFKRYNKELNQRINGKKVLVIGGAGTIGSFYIKAILKFNIAKLVVVDINENGLTELV
;
A
#
# COMPACT_ATOMS: atom_id res chain seq x y z
N MET A 1 -17.78 -30.23 -0.55
CA MET A 1 -17.50 -29.12 -1.49
C MET A 1 -17.01 -27.95 -0.66
N LEU A 2 -15.73 -27.60 -0.77
CA LEU A 2 -15.23 -26.36 -0.16
C LEU A 2 -15.69 -25.21 -1.05
N THR A 3 -16.67 -24.45 -0.61
CA THR A 3 -16.91 -23.10 -1.14
C THR A 3 -15.65 -22.30 -0.85
N SER A 4 -14.92 -21.91 -1.88
CA SER A 4 -13.73 -21.08 -1.71
C SER A 4 -14.15 -19.74 -1.11
N PHE A 5 -13.81 -19.51 0.16
CA PHE A 5 -14.05 -18.21 0.78
C PHE A 5 -13.13 -17.17 0.12
N ASN A 6 -13.73 -16.21 -0.59
CA ASN A 6 -13.02 -15.06 -1.12
C ASN A 6 -13.05 -13.91 -0.10
N LEU A 7 -11.96 -13.75 0.65
CA LEU A 7 -11.82 -12.69 1.64
C LEU A 7 -12.00 -11.28 1.03
N SER A 8 -11.54 -11.08 -0.20
CA SER A 8 -11.64 -9.76 -0.86
C SER A 8 -13.09 -9.39 -1.14
N ASP A 9 -13.89 -10.34 -1.65
CA ASP A 9 -15.30 -10.11 -1.96
C ASP A 9 -16.12 -9.93 -0.68
N PHE A 10 -15.78 -10.69 0.38
CA PHE A 10 -16.39 -10.51 1.69
C PHE A 10 -16.13 -9.10 2.25
N ILE A 11 -14.89 -8.62 2.22
CA ILE A 11 -14.53 -7.28 2.71
C ILE A 11 -15.24 -6.18 1.90
N LYS A 12 -15.29 -6.30 0.57
CA LYS A 12 -15.99 -5.33 -0.30
C LYS A 12 -17.48 -5.27 0.01
N THR A 13 -18.11 -6.43 0.19
CA THR A 13 -19.56 -6.54 0.34
C THR A 13 -20.03 -6.20 1.74
N PHE A 14 -19.36 -6.74 2.77
CA PHE A 14 -19.88 -6.73 4.15
C PHE A 14 -19.10 -5.81 5.11
N VAL A 15 -17.81 -5.54 4.86
CA VAL A 15 -17.00 -4.73 5.79
C VAL A 15 -16.95 -3.28 5.35
N THR A 16 -16.58 -3.05 4.08
CA THR A 16 -16.39 -1.71 3.55
C THR A 16 -17.61 -1.19 2.78
N GLY A 17 -18.53 -2.08 2.38
CA GLY A 17 -19.74 -1.73 1.63
C GLY A 17 -19.47 -1.07 0.27
N ARG A 18 -18.28 -1.27 -0.30
CA ARG A 18 -17.84 -0.64 -1.56
C ARG A 18 -17.15 -1.65 -2.46
N GLN A 19 -17.53 -1.66 -3.73
CA GLN A 19 -16.95 -2.56 -4.73
C GLN A 19 -15.60 -2.06 -5.26
N GLU A 20 -15.36 -0.75 -5.19
CA GLU A 20 -14.15 -0.09 -5.67
C GLU A 20 -13.54 0.84 -4.60
N SER A 21 -12.26 1.16 -4.76
CA SER A 21 -11.57 2.12 -3.90
C SER A 21 -12.09 3.54 -4.13
N LEU A 22 -12.20 4.35 -3.07
CA LEU A 22 -12.55 5.77 -3.18
C LEU A 22 -11.54 6.57 -4.01
N LEU A 23 -10.28 6.14 -4.03
CA LEU A 23 -9.20 6.80 -4.77
C LEU A 23 -8.99 6.20 -6.17
N GLN A 24 -9.79 5.22 -6.58
CA GLN A 24 -9.68 4.60 -7.91
C GLN A 24 -9.73 5.65 -9.05
N PRO A 25 -10.64 6.64 -9.03
CA PRO A 25 -10.70 7.67 -10.07
C PRO A 25 -9.44 8.55 -10.08
N ASP A 26 -8.92 8.91 -8.91
CA ASP A 26 -7.73 9.74 -8.79
C ASP A 26 -6.48 9.03 -9.29
N PHE A 27 -6.29 7.75 -8.93
CA PHE A 27 -5.19 6.96 -9.45
C PHE A 27 -5.25 6.82 -10.98
N LYS A 28 -6.44 6.63 -11.56
CA LYS A 28 -6.61 6.62 -13.02
C LYS A 28 -6.25 7.98 -13.62
N ARG A 29 -6.75 9.08 -13.05
CA ARG A 29 -6.54 10.45 -13.53
C ARG A 29 -5.08 10.87 -13.49
N TYR A 30 -4.38 10.57 -12.41
CA TYR A 30 -3.00 11.02 -12.16
C TYR A 30 -1.94 9.96 -12.44
N ASN A 31 -2.30 8.83 -13.05
CA ASN A 31 -1.38 7.70 -13.27
C ASN A 31 -0.05 8.12 -13.91
N LYS A 32 -0.12 8.93 -14.98
CA LYS A 32 1.08 9.41 -15.69
C LYS A 32 1.97 10.29 -14.80
N GLU A 33 1.37 11.24 -14.09
CA GLU A 33 2.10 12.16 -13.21
C GLU A 33 2.75 11.40 -12.04
N LEU A 34 2.00 10.50 -11.39
CA LEU A 34 2.51 9.69 -10.29
C LEU A 34 3.71 8.85 -10.72
N ASN A 35 3.61 8.16 -11.86
CA ASN A 35 4.73 7.39 -12.41
C ASN A 35 5.95 8.26 -12.67
N GLN A 36 5.78 9.43 -13.29
CA GLN A 36 6.89 10.35 -13.57
C GLN A 36 7.53 10.91 -12.30
N ARG A 37 6.74 11.17 -11.26
CA ARG A 37 7.23 11.79 -10.02
C ARG A 37 7.85 10.78 -9.07
N ILE A 38 7.41 9.52 -9.09
CA ILE A 38 7.80 8.50 -8.09
C ILE A 38 8.85 7.52 -8.63
N ASN A 39 8.77 7.11 -9.90
CA ASN A 39 9.72 6.13 -10.45
C ASN A 39 11.15 6.67 -10.44
N GLY A 40 12.11 5.82 -10.09
CA GLY A 40 13.52 6.16 -9.95
C GLY A 40 13.85 7.04 -8.73
N LYS A 41 12.88 7.42 -7.89
CA LYS A 41 13.14 8.21 -6.68
C LYS A 41 13.60 7.34 -5.52
N LYS A 42 14.32 7.97 -4.58
CA LYS A 42 14.66 7.40 -3.27
C LYS A 42 13.62 7.89 -2.26
N VAL A 43 13.06 6.98 -1.47
CA VAL A 43 11.98 7.26 -0.52
C VAL A 43 12.46 6.92 0.89
N LEU A 44 12.25 7.86 1.82
CA LEU A 44 12.44 7.67 3.26
C LEU A 44 11.07 7.64 3.93
N VAL A 45 10.76 6.56 4.63
CA VAL A 45 9.52 6.41 5.42
C VAL A 45 9.90 6.38 6.90
N ILE A 46 9.37 7.32 7.66
CA ILE A 46 9.53 7.42 9.12
C ILE A 46 8.24 6.94 9.76
N GLY A 47 8.34 6.08 10.78
CA GLY A 47 7.19 5.39 11.35
C GLY A 47 6.72 4.21 10.48
N GLY A 48 7.65 3.54 9.79
CA GLY A 48 7.34 2.51 8.80
C GLY A 48 6.73 1.22 9.35
N ALA A 49 6.93 0.92 10.64
CA ALA A 49 6.32 -0.23 11.30
C ALA A 49 4.90 0.04 11.81
N GLY A 50 4.46 1.31 11.79
CA GLY A 50 3.07 1.65 12.12
C GLY A 50 2.08 1.19 11.05
N THR A 51 0.78 1.21 11.39
CA THR A 51 -0.29 0.83 10.46
C THR A 51 -0.23 1.63 9.16
N ILE A 52 -0.17 2.96 9.24
CA ILE A 52 -0.13 3.80 8.02
C ILE A 52 1.20 3.64 7.29
N GLY A 53 2.33 3.61 8.01
CA GLY A 53 3.67 3.49 7.42
C GLY A 53 3.82 2.21 6.61
N SER A 54 3.41 1.07 7.17
CA SER A 54 3.47 -0.24 6.51
C SER A 54 2.54 -0.30 5.28
N PHE A 55 1.32 0.24 5.37
CA PHE A 55 0.42 0.34 4.21
C PHE A 55 0.98 1.26 3.12
N TYR A 56 1.59 2.40 3.50
CA TYR A 56 2.22 3.33 2.56
C TYR A 56 3.41 2.67 1.85
N ILE A 57 4.24 1.93 2.57
CA ILE A 57 5.36 1.16 2.01
C ILE A 57 4.85 0.16 0.96
N LYS A 58 3.80 -0.62 1.29
CA LYS A 58 3.19 -1.54 0.33
C LYS A 58 2.59 -0.83 -0.89
N ALA A 59 2.06 0.39 -0.72
CA ALA A 59 1.53 1.19 -1.81
C ALA A 59 2.62 1.77 -2.70
N ILE A 60 3.69 2.33 -2.13
CA ILE A 60 4.77 2.99 -2.87
C ILE A 60 5.64 1.98 -3.62
N LEU A 61 5.76 0.75 -3.11
CA LEU A 61 6.46 -0.35 -3.78
C LEU A 61 5.75 -0.87 -5.05
N LYS A 62 4.53 -0.42 -5.33
CA LYS A 62 3.88 -0.64 -6.64
C LYS A 62 4.50 0.20 -7.76
N PHE A 63 5.32 1.20 -7.40
CA PHE A 63 6.10 2.01 -8.32
C PHE A 63 7.56 1.52 -8.36
N ASN A 64 8.26 1.80 -9.46
CA ASN A 64 9.65 1.41 -9.64
C ASN A 64 10.60 2.42 -8.97
N ILE A 65 10.59 2.47 -7.64
CA ILE A 65 11.46 3.36 -6.85
C ILE A 65 12.91 2.84 -6.86
N ALA A 66 13.89 3.76 -6.77
CA ALA A 66 15.32 3.41 -6.79
C ALA A 66 15.85 2.93 -5.43
N LYS A 67 15.25 3.39 -4.33
CA LYS A 67 15.64 3.00 -2.97
C LYS A 67 14.50 3.26 -2.00
N LEU A 68 14.28 2.35 -1.06
CA LEU A 68 13.45 2.56 0.12
C LEU A 68 14.35 2.54 1.37
N VAL A 69 14.17 3.52 2.25
CA VAL A 69 14.75 3.54 3.59
C VAL A 69 13.59 3.63 4.58
N VAL A 70 13.57 2.74 5.56
CA VAL A 70 12.52 2.67 6.57
C VAL A 70 13.14 2.93 7.92
N VAL A 71 12.54 3.83 8.69
CA VAL A 71 12.97 4.18 10.05
C VAL A 71 11.78 4.02 10.97
N ASP A 72 11.97 3.21 12.02
CA ASP A 72 11.01 3.07 13.11
C ASP A 72 11.76 2.72 14.39
N ILE A 73 11.15 3.03 15.54
CA ILE A 73 11.66 2.65 16.87
C ILE A 73 11.21 1.24 17.27
N ASN A 74 10.15 0.72 16.65
CA ASN A 74 9.63 -0.61 16.93
C ASN A 74 10.33 -1.66 16.05
N GLU A 75 11.36 -2.30 16.59
CA GLU A 75 12.10 -3.38 15.92
C GLU A 75 11.18 -4.51 15.47
N ASN A 76 10.31 -5.01 16.36
CA ASN A 76 9.41 -6.12 16.04
C ASN A 76 8.49 -5.77 14.87
N GLY A 77 7.93 -4.56 14.87
CA GLY A 77 7.07 -4.12 13.76
C GLY A 77 7.83 -3.93 12.44
N LEU A 78 9.13 -3.62 12.48
CA LEU A 78 9.98 -3.67 11.28
C LEU A 78 10.24 -5.11 10.82
N THR A 79 10.42 -6.04 11.76
CA THR A 79 10.53 -7.48 11.45
C THR A 79 9.25 -8.05 10.84
N GLU A 80 8.07 -7.54 11.21
CA GLU A 80 6.80 -7.95 10.61
C GLU A 80 6.53 -7.33 9.23
N LEU A 81 7.37 -6.38 8.80
CA LEU A 81 7.23 -5.73 7.49
C LEU A 81 7.73 -6.60 6.32
N VAL A 82 8.60 -7.58 6.60
CA VAL A 82 9.19 -8.51 5.60
C VAL A 82 8.30 -9.70 5.27
#